data_AF-A0A031LK10-F1
#
_entry.id   AF-A0A031LK10-F1
#
_cell.length_a   1.000
_cell.length_b   1.000
_cell.length_c   1.000
_cell.angle_alpha   90.00
_cell.angle_beta   90.00
_cell.angle_gamma   90.00
#
_symmetry.space_group_name_H-M   'P 1'
#
loop_
_entity.id
_entity.type
_entity.pdbx_description
1 polymer ?
#
loop_
_entity_poly.entity_id
_entity_poly.type
_entity_poly.pdbx_seq_one_letter_code
_entity_poly.pdbx_strand_id
1 'polypeptide(L)'
;MNESDIVVGTTLTRFEEVIEDHSTYLKELENLIAIQRMDYERVIRVLKRMRKVRRDLGQGLFTITTRFNEIKDDKIKEEALGIVSYLNIVGLKDEKEILINLKELARKSGYNLDIEDDIKQIESIISIISKISL
;
A
#
# COMPACT_ATOMS: atom_id res chain seq x y z
N MET A 1 -12.65 -4.38 25.98
CA MET A 1 -11.79 -3.77 24.95
C MET A 1 -11.25 -2.47 25.49
N ASN A 2 -9.93 -2.27 25.42
CA ASN A 2 -9.29 -0.99 25.73
C ASN A 2 -9.33 -0.06 24.50
N GLU A 3 -8.83 1.18 24.66
CA GLU A 3 -8.81 2.15 23.56
C GLU A 3 -8.05 1.61 22.33
N SER A 4 -6.90 0.97 22.54
CA SER A 4 -6.07 0.44 21.47
C SER A 4 -6.75 -0.72 20.72
N ASP A 5 -7.49 -1.59 21.39
CA ASP A 5 -8.34 -2.62 20.77
C ASP A 5 -9.39 -1.99 19.84
N ILE A 6 -10.07 -0.92 20.30
CA ILE A 6 -11.13 -0.24 19.52
C ILE A 6 -10.53 0.46 18.30
N VAL A 7 -9.45 1.22 18.50
CA VAL A 7 -8.80 1.99 17.43
C VAL A 7 -8.22 1.06 16.37
N VAL A 8 -7.48 0.02 16.79
CA VAL A 8 -6.91 -0.95 15.87
C VAL A 8 -8.02 -1.75 15.17
N GLY A 9 -9.01 -2.24 15.90
CA GLY A 9 -10.15 -2.95 15.31
C GLY A 9 -10.88 -2.13 14.24
N THR A 10 -11.14 -0.84 14.50
CA THR A 10 -11.75 0.07 13.51
C THR A 10 -10.87 0.23 12.27
N THR A 11 -9.55 0.31 12.44
CA THR A 11 -8.60 0.38 11.32
C THR A 11 -8.61 -0.92 10.51
N LEU A 12 -8.66 -2.08 11.15
CA LEU A 12 -8.73 -3.39 10.47
C LEU A 12 -10.00 -3.52 9.62
N THR A 13 -11.16 -3.13 10.15
CA THR A 13 -12.41 -3.11 9.36
C THR A 13 -12.30 -2.21 8.14
N ARG A 14 -11.66 -1.03 8.26
CA ARG A 14 -11.45 -0.13 7.11
C ARG A 14 -10.44 -0.68 6.11
N PHE A 15 -9.52 -1.53 6.55
CA PHE A 15 -8.50 -2.11 5.68
C PHE A 15 -9.07 -3.10 4.66
N GLU A 16 -10.22 -3.73 4.92
CA GLU A 16 -10.86 -4.61 3.95
C GLU A 16 -11.11 -3.89 2.61
N GLU A 17 -11.79 -2.74 2.65
CA GLU A 17 -12.07 -1.93 1.45
C GLU A 17 -10.79 -1.34 0.83
N VAL A 18 -9.87 -0.85 1.66
CA VAL A 18 -8.65 -0.18 1.19
C VAL A 18 -7.71 -1.18 0.50
N ILE A 19 -7.61 -2.42 0.99
CA ILE A 19 -6.80 -3.48 0.38
C ILE A 19 -7.42 -3.98 -0.93
N GLU A 20 -8.75 -4.05 -1.01
CA GLU A 20 -9.44 -4.41 -2.25
C GLU A 20 -9.20 -3.36 -3.35
N ASP A 21 -9.33 -2.07 -2.99
CA ASP A 21 -9.01 -0.95 -3.87
C ASP A 21 -7.53 -0.99 -4.30
N HIS A 22 -6.61 -1.23 -3.36
CA HIS A 22 -5.18 -1.35 -3.64
C HIS A 22 -4.91 -2.44 -4.68
N SER A 23 -5.42 -3.64 -4.43
CA SER A 23 -5.24 -4.82 -5.30
C SER A 23 -5.83 -4.58 -6.70
N THR A 24 -6.99 -3.89 -6.77
CA THR A 24 -7.64 -3.54 -8.03
C THR A 24 -6.79 -2.58 -8.86
N TYR A 25 -6.28 -1.51 -8.25
CA TYR A 25 -5.44 -0.54 -8.96
C TYR A 25 -4.08 -1.13 -9.31
N LEU A 26 -3.52 -2.00 -8.47
CA LEU A 26 -2.26 -2.70 -8.72
C LEU A 26 -2.38 -3.54 -10.01
N LYS A 27 -3.43 -4.36 -10.10
CA LYS A 27 -3.74 -5.17 -11.27
C LYS A 27 -3.99 -4.33 -12.52
N GLU A 28 -4.64 -3.17 -12.38
CA GLU A 28 -4.83 -2.26 -13.52
C GLU A 28 -3.49 -1.72 -14.04
N LEU A 29 -2.59 -1.32 -13.14
CA LEU A 29 -1.23 -0.88 -13.50
C LEU A 29 -0.41 -2.00 -14.16
N GLU A 30 -0.46 -3.23 -13.63
CA GLU A 30 0.19 -4.40 -14.24
C GLU A 30 -0.29 -4.65 -15.66
N ASN A 31 -1.61 -4.60 -15.88
CA ASN A 31 -2.18 -4.79 -17.21
C ASN A 31 -1.69 -3.72 -18.19
N LEU A 32 -1.55 -2.46 -17.74
CA LEU A 32 -1.00 -1.39 -18.56
C LEU A 32 0.46 -1.65 -18.96
N ILE A 33 1.25 -2.22 -18.04
CA ILE A 33 2.63 -2.65 -18.35
C ILE A 33 2.62 -3.80 -19.37
N ALA A 34 1.80 -4.83 -19.14
CA ALA A 34 1.77 -6.04 -19.95
C ALA A 34 1.39 -5.80 -21.41
N ILE A 35 0.50 -4.84 -21.68
CA ILE A 35 0.08 -4.46 -23.04
C ILE A 35 1.22 -3.76 -23.81
N GLN A 36 2.24 -3.23 -23.12
CA GLN A 36 3.36 -2.47 -23.69
C GLN A 36 2.96 -1.28 -24.57
N ARG A 37 1.71 -0.80 -24.43
CA ARG A 37 1.20 0.38 -25.11
C ARG A 37 0.84 1.42 -24.07
N MET A 38 1.58 2.53 -24.06
CA MET A 38 1.34 3.59 -23.08
C MET A 38 0.07 4.37 -23.38
N ASP A 39 -0.96 4.14 -22.57
CA ASP A 39 -2.08 5.06 -22.39
C ASP A 39 -1.75 5.99 -21.20
N TYR A 40 -1.07 7.10 -21.50
CA TYR A 40 -0.55 8.01 -20.48
C TYR A 40 -1.66 8.59 -19.59
N GLU A 41 -2.80 8.96 -20.16
CA GLU A 41 -3.93 9.52 -19.39
C GLU A 41 -4.52 8.49 -18.44
N ARG A 42 -4.65 7.23 -18.90
CA ARG A 42 -5.09 6.14 -18.04
C ARG A 42 -4.09 5.86 -16.92
N VAL A 43 -2.79 5.78 -17.23
CA VAL A 43 -1.74 5.60 -16.22
C VAL A 43 -1.83 6.68 -15.14
N ILE A 44 -1.89 7.97 -15.51
CA ILE A 44 -1.98 9.06 -14.55
C ILE A 44 -3.24 8.97 -13.67
N ARG A 45 -4.39 8.59 -14.24
CA ARG A 45 -5.63 8.39 -13.48
C ARG A 45 -5.50 7.28 -12.45
N VAL A 46 -4.93 6.15 -12.83
CA VAL A 46 -4.76 5.00 -11.91
C VAL A 46 -3.73 5.34 -10.83
N LEU A 47 -2.61 5.97 -11.19
CA LEU A 47 -1.61 6.44 -10.22
C LEU A 47 -2.20 7.40 -9.18
N LYS A 48 -3.07 8.34 -9.60
CA LYS A 48 -3.73 9.25 -8.66
C LYS A 48 -4.60 8.51 -7.65
N ARG A 49 -5.30 7.44 -8.06
CA ARG A 49 -6.11 6.59 -7.19
C ARG A 49 -5.21 5.78 -6.25
N MET A 50 -4.17 5.13 -6.79
CA MET A 50 -3.20 4.38 -6.02
C MET A 50 -2.56 5.23 -4.92
N ARG A 51 -2.17 6.48 -5.22
CA ARG A 51 -1.64 7.42 -4.22
C ARG A 51 -2.60 7.69 -3.06
N LYS A 52 -3.91 7.76 -3.33
CA LYS A 52 -4.91 7.95 -2.28
C LYS A 52 -4.94 6.71 -1.37
N VAL A 53 -5.08 5.54 -1.97
CA VAL A 53 -5.11 4.26 -1.26
C VAL A 53 -3.84 4.04 -0.43
N ARG A 54 -2.66 4.32 -1.01
CA ARG A 54 -1.38 4.21 -0.30
C ARG A 54 -1.31 5.13 0.93
N ARG A 55 -1.85 6.35 0.85
CA ARG A 55 -1.92 7.23 2.03
C ARG A 55 -2.83 6.65 3.10
N ASP A 56 -3.97 6.11 2.70
CA ASP A 56 -4.94 5.50 3.64
C ASP A 56 -4.33 4.25 4.31
N LEU A 57 -3.64 3.39 3.54
CA LEU A 57 -2.85 2.27 4.07
C LEU A 57 -1.75 2.76 5.03
N GLY A 58 -0.96 3.75 4.62
CA GLY A 58 0.13 4.29 5.43
C GLY A 58 -0.36 4.84 6.77
N GLN A 59 -1.48 5.56 6.78
CA GLN A 59 -2.10 6.06 8.02
C GLN A 59 -2.57 4.92 8.92
N GLY A 60 -3.30 3.94 8.38
CA GLY A 60 -3.77 2.80 9.17
C GLY A 60 -2.62 1.95 9.71
N LEU A 61 -1.57 1.72 8.91
CA LEU A 61 -0.39 0.98 9.33
C LEU A 61 0.37 1.73 10.43
N PHE A 62 0.46 3.05 10.35
CA PHE A 62 1.01 3.86 11.43
C PHE A 62 0.17 3.73 12.72
N THR A 63 -1.16 3.77 12.62
CA THR A 63 -2.06 3.57 13.78
C THR A 63 -1.88 2.20 14.41
N ILE A 64 -1.87 1.13 13.61
CA ILE A 64 -1.63 -0.24 14.09
C ILE A 64 -0.27 -0.29 14.78
N THR A 65 0.76 0.23 14.11
CA THR A 65 2.13 0.05 14.58
C THR A 65 2.44 0.76 15.88
N THR A 66 1.90 1.96 16.05
CA THR A 66 2.08 2.75 17.28
C THR A 66 1.34 2.19 18.49
N ARG A 67 0.28 1.40 18.27
CA ARG A 67 -0.58 0.86 19.35
C ARG A 67 -0.47 -0.64 19.55
N PHE A 68 0.31 -1.35 18.72
CA PHE A 68 0.36 -2.82 18.68
C PHE A 68 0.67 -3.47 20.04
N ASN A 69 1.62 -2.91 20.79
CA ASN A 69 2.01 -3.44 22.11
C ASN A 69 0.95 -3.22 23.20
N GLU A 70 -0.03 -2.36 22.95
CA GLU A 70 -1.10 -2.03 23.89
C GLU A 70 -2.40 -2.80 23.62
N ILE A 71 -2.48 -3.54 22.52
CA ILE A 71 -3.61 -4.41 22.18
C ILE A 71 -3.67 -5.54 23.22
N LYS A 72 -4.85 -5.72 23.83
CA LYS A 72 -5.12 -6.78 24.81
C LYS A 72 -5.93 -7.93 24.22
N ASP A 73 -6.69 -7.69 23.16
CA ASP A 73 -7.43 -8.72 22.46
C ASP A 73 -6.50 -9.47 21.49
N ASP A 74 -6.22 -10.75 21.79
CA ASP A 74 -5.32 -11.58 21.00
C ASP A 74 -5.81 -11.73 19.54
N LYS A 75 -7.13 -11.74 19.28
CA LYS A 75 -7.65 -11.87 17.91
C LYS A 75 -7.33 -10.62 17.09
N ILE A 76 -7.57 -9.44 17.66
CA ILE A 76 -7.25 -8.16 17.01
C ILE A 76 -5.75 -8.06 16.77
N LYS A 77 -4.95 -8.55 17.71
CA LYS A 77 -3.49 -8.54 17.61
C LYS A 77 -2.98 -9.47 16.49
N GLU A 78 -3.51 -10.69 16.40
CA GLU A 78 -3.21 -11.64 15.34
C GLU A 78 -3.62 -11.12 13.97
N GLU A 79 -4.83 -10.56 13.85
CA GLU A 79 -5.34 -10.00 12.60
C GLU A 79 -4.48 -8.80 12.15
N ALA A 80 -4.14 -7.90 13.08
CA ALA A 80 -3.23 -6.79 12.80
C ALA A 80 -1.86 -7.27 12.32
N LEU A 81 -1.29 -8.29 12.97
CA LEU A 81 -0.01 -8.87 12.53
C LEU A 81 -0.11 -9.49 11.14
N GLY A 82 -1.22 -10.19 10.85
CA GLY A 82 -1.49 -10.80 9.55
C GLY A 82 -1.55 -9.77 8.43
N ILE A 83 -2.34 -8.71 8.60
CA ILE A 83 -2.47 -7.65 7.59
C ILE A 83 -1.14 -6.89 7.40
N VAL A 84 -0.46 -6.55 8.49
CA VAL A 84 0.85 -5.89 8.43
C VAL A 84 1.86 -6.75 7.65
N SER A 85 1.88 -8.05 7.90
CA SER A 85 2.78 -8.98 7.22
C SER A 85 2.45 -9.11 5.73
N TYR A 86 1.17 -9.25 5.37
CA TYR A 86 0.72 -9.28 3.98
C TYR A 86 1.13 -8.02 3.22
N LEU A 87 0.85 -6.84 3.78
CA LEU A 87 1.18 -5.56 3.15
C LEU A 87 2.69 -5.35 3.03
N ASN A 88 3.50 -5.85 3.97
CA ASN A 88 4.96 -5.78 3.92
C ASN A 88 5.57 -6.71 2.87
N ILE A 89 5.06 -7.95 2.77
CA ILE A 89 5.66 -8.98 1.92
C ILE A 89 5.21 -8.85 0.47
N VAL A 90 3.92 -8.57 0.26
CA VAL A 90 3.30 -8.63 -1.06
C VAL A 90 2.89 -7.22 -1.51
N GLY A 91 1.89 -6.62 -0.85
CA GLY A 91 1.22 -5.42 -1.37
C GLY A 91 2.15 -4.25 -1.70
N LEU A 92 2.97 -3.79 -0.75
CA LEU A 92 3.81 -2.61 -0.94
C LEU A 92 5.07 -2.88 -1.78
N LYS A 93 5.61 -4.10 -1.74
CA LYS A 93 6.77 -4.48 -2.54
C LYS A 93 6.38 -4.59 -4.02
N ASP A 94 5.27 -5.24 -4.31
CA ASP A 94 4.74 -5.38 -5.67
C ASP A 94 4.42 -4.00 -6.25
N GLU A 95 3.79 -3.12 -5.47
CA GLU A 95 3.52 -1.75 -5.90
C GLU A 95 4.81 -1.01 -6.30
N LYS A 96 5.86 -1.12 -5.49
CA LYS A 96 7.15 -0.49 -5.81
C LYS A 96 7.72 -1.02 -7.14
N GLU A 97 7.70 -2.33 -7.36
CA GLU A 97 8.21 -2.93 -8.59
C GLU A 97 7.41 -2.49 -9.82
N ILE A 98 6.08 -2.45 -9.71
CA ILE A 98 5.17 -1.97 -10.76
C ILE A 98 5.44 -0.51 -11.10
N LEU A 99 5.63 0.35 -10.10
CA LEU A 99 5.96 1.76 -10.33
C LEU A 99 7.29 1.91 -11.08
N ILE A 100 8.33 1.17 -10.68
CA ILE A 100 9.63 1.17 -11.38
C ILE A 100 9.45 0.77 -12.85
N ASN A 101 8.71 -0.31 -13.11
CA ASN A 101 8.43 -0.79 -14.46
C ASN A 101 7.63 0.23 -15.30
N LEU A 102 6.64 0.90 -14.70
CA LEU A 102 5.87 1.96 -15.35
C LEU A 102 6.74 3.17 -15.73
N LYS A 103 7.66 3.59 -14.85
CA LYS A 103 8.59 4.69 -15.15
C LYS A 103 9.48 4.37 -16.34
N GLU A 104 9.99 3.15 -16.41
CA GLU A 104 10.82 2.72 -17.54
C GLU A 104 10.01 2.61 -18.84
N LEU A 105 8.77 2.09 -18.79
CA LEU A 105 7.87 2.07 -19.95
C LEU A 105 7.51 3.49 -20.42
N ALA A 106 7.29 4.42 -19.49
CA ALA A 106 6.97 5.81 -19.80
C ALA A 106 8.12 6.52 -20.48
N ARG A 107 9.33 6.36 -19.94
CA ARG A 107 10.55 6.90 -20.53
C ARG A 107 10.76 6.40 -21.95
N LYS A 108 10.58 5.09 -22.20
CA LYS A 108 10.66 4.51 -23.56
C LYS A 108 9.63 5.10 -24.52
N SER A 109 8.48 5.52 -23.99
CA SER A 109 7.38 6.13 -24.75
C SER A 109 7.48 7.66 -24.86
N GLY A 110 8.56 8.28 -24.36
CA GLY A 110 8.77 9.73 -24.40
C GLY A 110 8.04 10.52 -23.31
N TYR A 111 7.48 9.85 -22.30
CA TYR A 111 6.79 10.48 -21.18
C TYR A 111 7.63 10.46 -19.90
N ASN A 112 7.40 11.43 -19.03
CA ASN A 112 7.98 11.45 -17.69
C ASN A 112 6.87 11.25 -16.65
N LEU A 113 6.98 10.17 -15.87
CA LEU A 113 6.11 9.92 -14.73
C LEU A 113 6.80 10.38 -13.44
N ASP A 114 6.16 11.31 -12.74
CA ASP A 114 6.60 11.74 -11.42
C ASP A 114 6.20 10.70 -10.37
N ILE A 115 7.07 9.72 -10.14
CA ILE A 115 6.83 8.60 -9.20
C ILE A 115 7.95 8.40 -8.17
N GLU A 116 8.96 9.27 -8.15
CA GLU A 116 10.07 9.10 -7.19
C GLU A 116 9.61 9.29 -5.75
N ASP A 117 8.74 10.26 -5.52
CA ASP A 117 8.15 10.48 -4.20
C ASP A 117 7.15 9.37 -3.84
N ASP A 118 6.53 8.72 -4.83
CA ASP A 118 5.70 7.55 -4.60
C ASP A 118 6.54 6.38 -4.06
N ILE A 119 7.69 6.11 -4.68
CA ILE A 119 8.61 5.06 -4.23
C ILE A 119 9.14 5.36 -2.82
N LYS A 120 9.55 6.60 -2.54
CA LYS A 120 10.01 6.99 -1.19
C LYS A 120 8.92 6.80 -0.13
N GLN A 121 7.67 7.12 -0.46
CA GLN A 121 6.54 6.89 0.46
C GLN A 121 6.38 5.41 0.78
N ILE A 122 6.45 4.54 -0.23
CA ILE A 122 6.37 3.09 -0.04
C ILE A 122 7.49 2.60 0.87
N GLU A 123 8.74 3.02 0.61
CA GLU A 123 9.89 2.63 1.43
C GLU A 123 9.77 3.09 2.89
N SER A 124 9.24 4.29 3.11
CA SER A 124 8.95 4.80 4.45
C SER A 124 7.92 3.94 5.18
N ILE A 125 6.82 3.56 4.51
CA ILE A 125 5.79 2.69 5.09
C ILE A 125 6.39 1.31 5.43
N ILE A 126 7.15 0.71 4.51
CA ILE A 126 7.83 -0.58 4.72
C ILE A 126 8.77 -0.52 5.94
N SER A 127 9.51 0.57 6.10
CA SER A 127 10.42 0.79 7.23
C SER A 127 9.67 0.87 8.57
N ILE A 128 8.51 1.54 8.60
CA ILE A 128 7.67 1.65 9.81
C ILE A 128 7.15 0.28 10.23
N ILE A 129 6.60 -0.50 9.30
CA ILE A 129 5.96 -1.79 9.61
C ILE A 129 6.95 -2.90 9.96
N SER A 130 8.17 -2.84 9.43
CA SER A 130 9.23 -3.80 9.74
C SER A 130 9.61 -3.81 11.24
N LYS A 131 9.21 -2.78 12.00
CA LYS A 131 9.40 -2.72 13.46
C LYS A 131 8.50 -3.66 14.25
N ILE A 132 7.49 -4.25 13.60
CA ILE A 132 6.49 -5.15 14.22
C ILE A 132 6.63 -6.57 13.74
N SER A 133 7.10 -6.78 12.51
CA SER A 133 7.30 -8.10 11.92
C SER A 133 8.52 -8.87 12.48
N LEU A 134 9.01 -8.54 13.68
CA LEU A 134 10.14 -9.19 14.36
C LEU A 134 9.73 -9.71 15.74
#